data_AF-A0A5V5CT95-F1
#
_entry.id   AF-A0A5V5CT95-F1
#
_cell.length_a   1.000
_cell.length_b   1.000
_cell.length_c   1.000
_cell.angle_alpha   90.00
_cell.angle_beta   90.00
_cell.angle_gamma   90.00
#
_symmetry.space_group_name_H-M   'P 1'
#
loop_
_entity.id
_entity.type
_entity.pdbx_description
1 polymer ?
#
loop_
_entity_poly.entity_id
_entity_poly.type
_entity_poly.pdbx_seq_one_letter_code
_entity_poly.pdbx_strand_id
1 'polypeptide(L)'
;MGLDVYFIKRPADTTRREQDEAVGYYRKFNALLNWIDANAGEVENCTDVPLTRHDLEKLRGTLDRLTPENCHDLFPTTEGFFFGSQEYNDDYWSDVENLKQFVQQQLASFDFDAHRLCFHAWW
;
A
#
# COMPACT_ATOMS: atom_id res chain seq x y z
N MET A 1 3.08 -10.26 17.37
CA MET A 1 3.17 -10.15 15.89
C MET A 1 2.02 -9.27 15.42
N GLY A 2 2.11 -8.64 14.26
CA GLY A 2 1.08 -7.74 13.73
C GLY A 2 1.31 -7.49 12.26
N LEU A 3 0.36 -6.84 11.59
CA LEU A 3 0.44 -6.49 10.18
C LEU A 3 1.56 -5.48 9.88
N ASP A 4 2.55 -5.90 9.12
CA ASP A 4 3.60 -5.07 8.55
C ASP A 4 3.45 -5.03 7.03
N VAL A 5 3.39 -3.82 6.47
CA VAL A 5 3.16 -3.58 5.04
C VAL A 5 4.37 -2.88 4.45
N TYR A 6 4.85 -3.36 3.30
CA TYR A 6 6.01 -2.84 2.61
C TYR A 6 5.68 -2.57 1.14
N PHE A 7 6.26 -1.51 0.61
CA PHE A 7 6.45 -1.34 -0.82
C PHE A 7 7.89 -1.68 -1.17
N ILE A 8 8.07 -2.65 -2.06
CA ILE A 8 9.36 -3.20 -2.44
C ILE A 8 9.64 -2.81 -3.89
N LYS A 9 10.78 -2.18 -4.11
CA LYS A 9 11.35 -1.97 -5.45
C LYS A 9 12.23 -3.15 -5.79
N ARG A 10 11.98 -3.74 -6.96
CA ARG A 10 12.73 -4.90 -7.49
C ARG A 10 13.22 -4.61 -8.91
N PRO A 11 14.49 -4.85 -9.25
CA PRO A 11 14.97 -4.72 -10.63
C PRO A 11 14.19 -5.62 -11.59
N ALA A 12 13.83 -5.11 -12.78
CA ALA A 12 12.97 -5.83 -13.72
C ALA A 12 13.66 -7.04 -14.39
N ASP A 13 14.99 -7.07 -14.40
CA ASP A 13 15.85 -8.05 -15.06
C ASP A 13 16.11 -9.31 -14.21
N THR A 14 15.73 -9.29 -12.94
CA THR A 14 16.07 -10.35 -11.98
C THR A 14 14.88 -10.75 -11.12
N THR A 15 14.90 -12.00 -10.67
CA THR A 15 13.95 -12.53 -9.67
C THR A 15 14.59 -12.69 -8.30
N ARG A 16 15.87 -12.33 -8.14
CA ARG A 16 16.61 -12.47 -6.89
C ARG A 16 16.18 -11.39 -5.89
N ARG A 17 15.56 -11.82 -4.79
CA ARG A 17 15.11 -10.94 -3.70
C ARG A 17 16.23 -10.25 -2.92
N GLU A 18 17.49 -10.63 -3.12
CA GLU A 18 18.65 -9.97 -2.49
C GLU A 18 18.83 -8.51 -2.91
N GLN A 19 18.26 -8.13 -4.05
CA GLN A 19 18.29 -6.76 -4.57
C GLN A 19 16.98 -5.99 -4.28
N ASP A 20 16.09 -6.57 -3.48
CA ASP A 20 14.85 -5.91 -3.09
C ASP A 20 15.16 -4.75 -2.14
N GLU A 21 14.63 -3.58 -2.47
CA GLU A 21 14.76 -2.36 -1.68
C GLU A 21 13.38 -1.98 -1.12
N ALA A 22 13.24 -1.90 0.20
CA ALA A 22 12.02 -1.38 0.82
C ALA A 22 11.97 0.14 0.62
N VAL A 23 11.02 0.60 -0.19
CA VAL A 23 10.84 2.03 -0.52
C VAL A 23 9.68 2.67 0.23
N GLY A 24 8.86 1.88 0.92
CA GLY A 24 7.79 2.35 1.79
C GLY A 24 7.44 1.31 2.85
N TYR A 25 7.00 1.77 4.02
CA TYR A 25 6.64 0.91 5.15
C TYR A 25 5.47 1.51 5.94
N TYR A 26 4.51 0.66 6.31
CA TYR A 26 3.36 1.03 7.14
C TYR A 26 3.10 -0.05 8.19
N ARG A 27 2.82 0.37 9.42
CA ARG A 27 2.55 -0.54 10.53
C ARG A 27 1.06 -0.58 10.83
N LYS A 28 0.45 -1.77 10.69
CA LYS A 28 -0.97 -2.02 10.99
C LYS A 28 -1.94 -1.13 10.19
N PHE A 29 -1.53 -0.70 9.00
CA PHE A 29 -2.37 0.09 8.12
C PHE A 29 -3.29 -0.81 7.28
N ASN A 30 -4.31 -1.36 7.93
CA ASN A 30 -5.19 -2.38 7.34
C ASN A 30 -6.08 -1.84 6.20
N ALA A 31 -6.39 -0.54 6.19
CA ALA A 31 -7.16 0.06 5.11
C ALA A 31 -6.41 0.02 3.77
N LEU A 32 -5.08 0.19 3.80
CA LEU A 32 -4.24 0.03 2.62
C LEU A 32 -4.21 -1.43 2.14
N LEU A 33 -4.06 -2.38 3.07
CA LEU A 33 -4.13 -3.81 2.74
C LEU A 33 -5.45 -4.15 2.03
N ASN A 34 -6.57 -3.70 2.60
CA ASN A 34 -7.91 -3.92 2.06
C ASN A 34 -8.08 -3.29 0.66
N TRP A 35 -7.55 -2.08 0.46
CA TRP A 35 -7.65 -1.44 -0.84
C TRP A 35 -6.87 -2.20 -1.91
N ILE A 36 -5.65 -2.66 -1.60
CA ILE A 36 -4.81 -3.42 -2.55
C ILE A 36 -5.51 -4.72 -2.94
N ASP A 37 -6.03 -5.46 -1.97
CA ASP A 37 -6.78 -6.71 -2.16
C ASP A 37 -7.96 -6.52 -3.13
N ALA A 38 -8.74 -5.45 -2.93
CA ALA A 38 -9.92 -5.19 -3.74
C ALA A 38 -9.64 -4.59 -5.13
N ASN A 39 -8.48 -3.95 -5.35
CA ASN A 39 -8.27 -3.10 -6.52
C ASN A 39 -7.08 -3.43 -7.41
N ALA A 40 -6.04 -4.05 -6.85
CA ALA A 40 -4.78 -4.29 -7.55
C ALA A 40 -4.44 -5.79 -7.62
N GLY A 41 -4.80 -6.57 -6.60
CA GLY A 41 -4.64 -8.02 -6.61
C GLY A 41 -4.78 -8.62 -5.21
N GLU A 42 -5.10 -9.91 -5.15
CA GLU A 42 -5.30 -10.67 -3.91
C GLU A 42 -4.08 -10.57 -2.98
N VAL A 43 -4.32 -10.18 -1.73
CA VAL A 43 -3.26 -10.02 -0.73
C VAL A 43 -3.22 -11.27 0.16
N GLU A 44 -2.23 -12.12 -0.10
CA GLU A 44 -1.90 -13.26 0.76
C GLU A 44 -0.69 -12.96 1.66
N ASN A 45 -0.63 -13.63 2.82
CA ASN A 45 0.46 -13.45 3.77
C ASN A 45 1.80 -13.87 3.16
N CYS A 46 2.80 -12.98 3.24
CA CYS A 46 4.16 -13.18 2.69
C CYS A 46 4.22 -13.32 1.15
N THR A 47 3.17 -12.93 0.43
CA THR A 47 3.12 -12.94 -1.04
C THR A 47 3.24 -11.53 -1.60
N ASP A 48 3.99 -11.37 -2.68
CA ASP A 48 4.18 -10.07 -3.33
C ASP A 48 3.05 -9.82 -4.35
N VAL A 49 2.41 -8.66 -4.26
CA VAL A 49 1.45 -8.17 -5.26
C VAL A 49 2.15 -7.12 -6.13
N PRO A 50 2.42 -7.39 -7.43
CA PRO A 50 3.04 -6.41 -8.31
C PRO A 50 2.06 -5.25 -8.58
N LEU A 51 2.55 -4.02 -8.46
CA LEU A 51 1.79 -2.80 -8.70
C LEU A 51 2.29 -2.11 -9.96
N THR A 52 1.34 -1.73 -10.82
CA THR A 52 1.61 -0.94 -12.01
C THR A 52 1.46 0.55 -11.72
N ARG A 53 1.93 1.37 -12.65
CA ARG A 53 1.67 2.82 -12.62
C ARG A 53 0.16 3.13 -12.56
N HIS A 54 -0.65 2.35 -13.28
CA HIS A 54 -2.10 2.52 -13.29
C HIS A 54 -2.72 2.27 -11.92
N ASP A 55 -2.24 1.26 -11.19
CA ASP A 55 -2.72 0.96 -9.83
C ASP A 55 -2.41 2.12 -8.88
N LEU A 56 -1.22 2.71 -8.97
CA LEU A 56 -0.87 3.90 -8.19
C LEU A 56 -1.71 5.14 -8.56
N GLU A 57 -2.02 5.33 -9.85
CA GLU A 57 -2.91 6.41 -10.29
C GLU A 57 -4.33 6.22 -9.74
N LYS A 58 -4.83 4.98 -9.74
CA LYS A 58 -6.12 4.61 -9.14
C LYS A 58 -6.12 4.83 -7.63
N LEU A 59 -5.06 4.41 -6.95
CA LEU A 59 -4.89 4.63 -5.51
C LEU A 59 -4.89 6.13 -5.18
N ARG A 60 -4.09 6.93 -5.90
CA ARG A 60 -4.10 8.39 -5.76
C ARG A 60 -5.51 8.96 -5.94
N GLY A 61 -6.23 8.52 -6.97
CA GLY A 61 -7.60 8.96 -7.23
C GLY A 61 -8.58 8.63 -6.09
N THR A 62 -8.42 7.48 -5.43
CA THR A 62 -9.16 7.17 -4.19
C THR A 62 -8.76 8.13 -3.06
N LEU A 63 -7.46 8.30 -2.81
CA LEU A 63 -6.94 9.09 -1.70
C LEU A 63 -7.28 10.58 -1.80
N ASP A 64 -7.22 11.16 -3.01
CA ASP A 64 -7.51 12.58 -3.27
C ASP A 64 -8.98 12.94 -3.00
N ARG A 65 -9.87 11.95 -3.03
CA ARG A 65 -11.30 12.10 -2.76
C ARG A 65 -11.69 11.82 -1.30
N LEU A 66 -10.76 11.34 -0.49
CA LEU A 66 -11.06 10.97 0.89
C LEU A 66 -11.40 12.20 1.72
N THR A 67 -12.50 12.08 2.47
CA THR A 67 -12.91 13.02 3.51
C THR A 67 -13.30 12.24 4.77
N PRO A 68 -13.35 12.90 5.95
CA PRO A 68 -13.83 12.26 7.17
C PRO A 68 -15.19 11.58 7.01
N GLU A 69 -16.07 12.14 6.18
CA GLU A 69 -17.43 11.65 5.97
C GLU A 69 -17.52 10.42 5.07
N ASN A 70 -16.52 10.18 4.20
CA ASN A 70 -16.59 9.09 3.20
C ASN A 70 -15.49 8.03 3.35
N CYS A 71 -14.58 8.21 4.31
CA CYS A 71 -13.42 7.33 4.48
C CYS A 71 -13.78 5.87 4.73
N HIS A 72 -14.87 5.62 5.47
CA HIS A 72 -15.40 4.29 5.73
C HIS A 72 -16.00 3.59 4.51
N ASP A 73 -16.29 4.33 3.45
CA ASP A 73 -16.81 3.76 2.19
C ASP A 73 -15.69 3.62 1.14
N LEU A 74 -14.83 4.64 1.01
CA LEU A 74 -13.81 4.69 -0.05
C LEU A 74 -12.49 4.03 0.31
N PHE A 75 -12.12 4.04 1.59
CA PHE A 75 -10.87 3.46 2.08
C PHE A 75 -11.08 2.82 3.46
N PRO A 76 -11.99 1.83 3.56
CA PRO A 76 -12.36 1.22 4.82
C PRO A 76 -11.23 0.44 5.47
N THR A 77 -11.15 0.54 6.79
CA THR A 77 -10.39 -0.40 7.61
C THR A 77 -10.96 -1.80 7.53
N THR A 78 -10.13 -2.83 7.67
CA THR A 78 -10.56 -4.24 7.67
C THR A 78 -10.23 -4.94 8.99
N GLU A 79 -11.08 -5.88 9.39
CA GLU A 79 -10.90 -6.64 10.63
C GLU A 79 -9.85 -7.74 10.48
N GLY A 80 -9.14 -8.03 11.57
CA GLY A 80 -8.19 -9.13 11.61
C GLY A 80 -7.41 -9.14 12.91
N PHE A 81 -7.10 -10.33 13.42
CA PHE A 81 -6.43 -10.50 14.71
C PHE A 81 -5.09 -9.73 14.80
N PHE A 82 -4.39 -9.59 13.68
CA PHE A 82 -3.10 -8.91 13.57
C PHE A 82 -3.19 -7.49 12.99
N PHE A 83 -4.38 -7.05 12.56
CA PHE A 83 -4.54 -5.92 11.64
C PHE A 83 -4.65 -4.56 12.32
N GLY A 84 -4.70 -4.53 13.65
CA GLY A 84 -4.68 -3.27 14.41
C GLY A 84 -6.07 -2.67 14.59
N SER A 85 -6.11 -1.34 14.67
CA SER A 85 -7.33 -0.58 14.95
C SER A 85 -8.22 -0.46 13.72
N GLN A 86 -9.53 -0.37 13.95
CA GLN A 86 -10.53 -0.04 12.92
C GLN A 86 -11.08 1.38 13.09
N GLU A 87 -10.47 2.17 13.97
CA GLU A 87 -10.86 3.55 14.21
C GLU A 87 -10.29 4.48 13.12
N TYR A 88 -11.11 5.43 12.68
CA TYR A 88 -10.73 6.49 11.74
C TYR A 88 -10.21 7.72 12.50
N ASN A 89 -9.28 7.49 13.42
CA ASN A 89 -8.71 8.50 14.31
C ASN A 89 -7.46 9.16 13.68
N ASP A 90 -6.73 9.95 14.46
CA ASP A 90 -5.55 10.69 13.97
C ASP A 90 -4.45 9.77 13.40
N ASP A 91 -4.30 8.55 13.93
CA ASP A 91 -3.31 7.59 13.42
C ASP A 91 -3.68 7.13 12.00
N TYR A 92 -4.96 6.82 11.75
CA TYR A 92 -5.45 6.50 10.41
C TYR A 92 -5.19 7.62 9.41
N TRP A 93 -5.51 8.86 9.80
CA TRP A 93 -5.34 10.02 8.91
C TRP A 93 -3.88 10.36 8.68
N SER A 94 -3.02 10.17 9.69
CA SER A 94 -1.57 10.30 9.54
C SER A 94 -1.03 9.31 8.50
N ASP A 95 -1.45 8.04 8.57
CA ASP A 95 -1.06 7.02 7.59
C ASP A 95 -1.59 7.33 6.17
N VAL A 96 -2.82 7.83 6.06
CA VAL A 96 -3.40 8.28 4.78
C VAL A 96 -2.59 9.42 4.16
N GLU A 97 -2.22 10.43 4.94
CA GLU A 97 -1.43 11.55 4.42
C GLU A 97 0.00 11.12 4.04
N ASN A 98 0.63 10.26 4.85
CA ASN A 98 1.93 9.66 4.50
C ASN A 98 1.84 8.84 3.20
N LEU A 99 0.74 8.10 2.99
CA LEU A 99 0.51 7.35 1.76
C LEU A 99 0.29 8.25 0.55
N LYS A 100 -0.47 9.36 0.68
CA LYS A 100 -0.61 10.35 -0.40
C LYS A 100 0.74 10.87 -0.87
N GLN A 101 1.61 11.25 0.07
CA GLN A 101 2.96 11.73 -0.26
C GLN A 101 3.80 10.64 -0.95
N PHE A 102 3.76 9.41 -0.43
CA PHE A 102 4.47 8.29 -1.03
C PHE A 102 4.01 8.04 -2.48
N VAL A 103 2.70 7.92 -2.71
CA VAL A 103 2.14 7.66 -4.04
C VAL A 103 2.48 8.79 -5.02
N GLN A 104 2.39 10.05 -4.58
CA GLN A 104 2.78 11.19 -5.39
C GLN A 104 4.26 11.11 -5.80
N GLN A 105 5.16 10.78 -4.87
CA GLN A 105 6.58 10.62 -5.15
C GLN A 105 6.85 9.47 -6.13
N GLN A 106 6.26 8.29 -5.91
CA GLN A 106 6.46 7.15 -6.81
C GLN A 106 5.96 7.44 -8.22
N LEU A 107 4.80 8.10 -8.38
CA LEU A 107 4.30 8.47 -9.70
C LEU A 107 5.19 9.49 -10.43
N ALA A 108 5.95 10.30 -9.70
CA ALA A 108 6.82 11.34 -10.24
C ALA A 108 8.22 10.83 -10.61
N SER A 109 8.80 9.91 -9.84
CA SER A 109 10.22 9.53 -9.96
C SER A 109 10.50 8.03 -10.16
N PHE A 110 9.53 7.16 -9.96
CA PHE A 110 9.75 5.72 -10.11
C PHE A 110 9.86 5.32 -11.59
N ASP A 111 10.94 4.61 -11.92
CA ASP A 111 11.18 4.07 -13.25
C ASP A 111 10.56 2.66 -13.36
N PHE A 112 9.34 2.61 -13.92
CA PHE A 112 8.58 1.38 -14.13
C PHE A 112 9.12 0.49 -15.27
N ASP A 113 10.01 1.03 -16.12
CA ASP A 113 10.64 0.25 -17.19
C ASP A 113 11.85 -0.53 -16.64
N ALA A 114 12.61 0.08 -15.73
CA ALA A 114 13.77 -0.54 -15.10
C ALA A 114 13.42 -1.37 -13.84
N HIS A 115 12.33 -1.04 -13.14
CA HIS A 115 11.98 -1.66 -11.87
C HIS A 115 10.50 -2.01 -11.77
N ARG A 116 10.21 -3.01 -10.93
CA ARG A 116 8.87 -3.41 -10.51
C ARG A 116 8.65 -2.90 -9.09
N LEU A 117 7.48 -2.31 -8.85
CA LEU A 117 7.01 -2.02 -7.51
C LEU A 117 6.12 -3.17 -7.04
N CYS A 118 6.37 -3.71 -5.87
CA CYS A 118 5.60 -4.79 -5.28
C CYS A 118 5.06 -4.35 -3.92
N PHE A 119 3.80 -4.63 -3.65
CA PHE A 119 3.22 -4.59 -2.32
C PHE A 119 3.47 -5.92 -1.62
N HIS A 120 3.91 -5.88 -0.36
CA HIS A 120 4.16 -7.06 0.44
C HIS A 120 3.60 -6.85 1.85
N ALA A 121 2.92 -7.85 2.38
CA ALA A 121 2.37 -7.78 3.72
C ALA A 121 2.65 -9.06 4.51
N TRP A 122 2.96 -8.88 5.80
CA TRP A 122 3.28 -9.94 6.74
C TRP A 122 2.43 -9.79 8.01
N TRP A 123 1.77 -10.87 8.44
CA TRP A 123 0.99 -10.91 9.68
C TRP A 123 0.95 -12.29 10.34
#